data_AF-A0A8D0RG45-F1
#
_entry.id   AF-A0A8D0RG45-F1
#
_cell.length_a   1.000
_cell.length_b   1.000
_cell.length_c   1.000
_cell.angle_alpha   90.00
_cell.angle_beta   90.00
_cell.angle_gamma   90.00
#
_symmetry.space_group_name_H-M   'P 1'
#
loop_
_entity.id
_entity.type
_entity.pdbx_description
1 polymer ?
#
loop_
_entity_poly.entity_id
_entity_poly.type
_entity_poly.pdbx_seq_one_letter_code
_entity_poly.pdbx_strand_id
1 'polypeptide(L)'
;MAWPNILQRGTLLSRFSHHHVVVFLLTFFSYSLLHASRKTFSNVKVSISKQWTPSAFNKSVDLPVEIWSRNRLFPSAEEATLFLGTLDTVFLFSYAVGLFISGIIGDRLNLRLVLSFGMCSSALVVFVFGTLTEWLHFYNKGLYCCLWIVNGLLQSTGWPCVVAVMGNWFGKAGRGVVFGLWSACASVGNILGACLASSVLQYGYEVGISFFLFI
;
A
#
# COMPACT_ATOMS: atom_id res chain seq x y z
N MET A 1 20.71 7.21 -52.35
CA MET A 1 19.61 6.72 -51.50
C MET A 1 20.21 6.27 -50.18
N ALA A 2 20.12 7.11 -49.15
CA ALA A 2 20.71 6.80 -47.84
C ALA A 2 19.68 6.07 -46.98
N TRP A 3 20.03 4.87 -46.54
CA TRP A 3 19.25 4.05 -45.62
C TRP A 3 19.14 4.75 -44.25
N PRO A 4 17.95 4.80 -43.60
CA PRO A 4 17.82 5.44 -42.30
C PRO A 4 18.53 4.61 -41.22
N ASN A 5 19.34 5.29 -40.40
CA ASN A 5 20.14 4.76 -39.28
C ASN A 5 19.28 4.22 -38.10
N ILE A 6 18.35 3.30 -38.37
CA ILE A 6 17.45 2.69 -37.38
C ILE A 6 18.18 1.72 -36.44
N LEU A 7 19.46 1.43 -36.71
CA LEU A 7 20.28 0.46 -35.98
C LEU A 7 21.41 1.06 -35.13
N GLN A 8 21.29 2.30 -34.65
CA GLN A 8 22.06 2.77 -33.49
C GLN A 8 21.41 2.39 -32.14
N ARG A 9 20.84 1.19 -32.04
CA ARG A 9 20.22 0.69 -30.81
C ARG A 9 21.27 0.31 -29.74
N GLY A 10 22.52 0.09 -30.16
CA GLY A 10 23.63 -0.30 -29.28
C GLY A 10 24.23 0.84 -28.43
N THR A 11 23.97 2.10 -28.75
CA THR A 11 24.55 3.26 -28.04
C THR A 11 23.61 3.86 -26.98
N LEU A 12 22.35 3.44 -26.91
CA LEU A 12 21.35 3.98 -25.98
C LEU A 12 21.55 3.52 -24.52
N LEU A 13 22.03 2.30 -24.29
CA LEU A 13 22.31 1.77 -22.93
C LEU A 13 23.71 2.15 -22.43
N SER A 14 24.58 2.63 -23.32
CA SER A 14 26.01 2.90 -23.07
C SER A 14 26.28 4.11 -22.15
N ARG A 15 25.24 4.83 -21.69
CA ARG A 15 25.39 6.06 -20.87
C ARG A 15 24.68 6.02 -19.52
N PHE A 16 24.15 4.88 -19.07
CA PHE A 16 23.61 4.78 -17.72
C PHE A 16 24.73 4.60 -16.70
N SER A 17 24.94 5.63 -15.89
CA SER A 17 25.83 5.54 -14.72
C SER A 17 25.19 4.65 -13.65
N HIS A 18 26.01 4.15 -12.72
CA HIS A 18 25.56 3.39 -11.55
C HIS A 18 24.38 4.08 -10.82
N HIS A 19 24.39 5.41 -10.75
CA HIS A 19 23.32 6.20 -10.13
C HIS A 19 21.94 6.01 -10.79
N HIS A 20 21.88 5.87 -12.12
CA HIS A 20 20.62 5.63 -12.82
C HIS A 20 20.04 4.27 -12.42
N VAL A 21 20.88 3.24 -12.36
CA VAL A 21 20.47 1.90 -11.93
C VAL A 21 19.97 1.93 -10.48
N VAL A 22 20.69 2.59 -9.58
CA VAL A 22 20.28 2.73 -8.18
C VAL A 22 18.94 3.46 -8.07
N VAL A 23 18.75 4.57 -8.78
CA VAL A 23 17.48 5.32 -8.76
C VAL A 23 16.34 4.49 -9.32
N PHE A 24 16.57 3.76 -10.42
CA PHE A 24 15.57 2.86 -10.99
C PHE A 24 15.14 1.81 -9.97
N LEU A 25 16.09 1.09 -9.37
CA LEU A 25 15.80 0.02 -8.42
C LEU A 25 15.11 0.57 -7.17
N LEU A 26 15.57 1.69 -6.63
CA LEU A 26 14.94 2.32 -5.46
C LEU A 26 13.49 2.68 -5.76
N THR A 27 13.20 3.42 -6.83
CA THR A 27 11.81 3.80 -7.15
C THR A 27 10.95 2.59 -7.51
N PHE A 28 11.53 1.59 -8.20
CA PHE A 28 10.85 0.34 -8.56
C PHE A 28 10.42 -0.41 -7.31
N PHE A 29 11.35 -0.69 -6.39
CA PHE A 29 11.04 -1.42 -5.17
C PHE A 29 10.14 -0.60 -4.26
N SER A 30 10.41 0.70 -4.05
CA SER A 30 9.53 1.55 -3.25
C SER A 30 8.07 1.51 -3.72
N TYR A 31 7.83 1.61 -5.03
CA TYR A 31 6.47 1.58 -5.55
C TYR A 31 5.88 0.16 -5.57
N SER A 32 6.71 -0.86 -5.77
CA SER A 32 6.32 -2.26 -5.63
C SER A 32 5.84 -2.58 -4.20
N LEU A 33 6.54 -2.07 -3.19
CA LEU A 33 6.19 -2.27 -1.77
C LEU A 33 4.90 -1.52 -1.39
N LEU A 34 4.67 -0.32 -1.93
CA LEU A 34 3.38 0.36 -1.80
C LEU A 34 2.22 -0.48 -2.37
N HIS A 35 2.42 -1.11 -3.53
CA HIS A 35 1.43 -2.01 -4.13
C HIS A 35 1.23 -3.29 -3.30
N ALA A 36 2.33 -3.86 -2.78
CA ALA A 36 2.27 -5.00 -1.88
C ALA A 36 1.40 -4.69 -0.66
N SER A 37 1.56 -3.51 -0.05
CA SER A 37 0.78 -3.06 1.12
C SER A 37 -0.71 -3.07 0.85
N ARG A 38 -1.14 -2.46 -0.26
CA ARG A 38 -2.55 -2.43 -0.68
C ARG A 38 -3.09 -3.84 -0.93
N LYS A 39 -2.28 -4.70 -1.58
CA LYS A 39 -2.70 -6.06 -1.90
C LYS A 39 -2.83 -6.94 -0.66
N THR A 40 -1.92 -6.79 0.31
CA THR A 40 -1.98 -7.52 1.58
C THR A 40 -3.24 -7.17 2.34
N PHE A 41 -3.60 -5.89 2.47
CA PHE A 41 -4.88 -5.50 3.09
C PHE A 41 -6.06 -6.20 2.43
N SER A 42 -6.13 -6.20 1.09
CA SER A 42 -7.19 -6.89 0.35
C SER A 42 -7.28 -8.39 0.67
N ASN A 43 -6.15 -9.05 0.92
CA ASN A 43 -6.10 -10.48 1.19
C ASN A 43 -6.48 -10.81 2.64
N VAL A 44 -6.25 -9.90 3.59
CA VAL A 44 -6.57 -10.13 5.01
C VAL A 44 -8.00 -9.69 5.39
N LYS A 45 -8.75 -9.04 4.49
CA LYS A 45 -10.15 -8.60 4.74
C LYS A 45 -11.04 -9.70 5.29
N VAL A 46 -10.91 -10.92 4.77
CA VAL A 46 -11.71 -12.07 5.23
C VAL A 46 -11.36 -12.41 6.68
N SER A 47 -10.09 -12.37 7.06
CA SER A 47 -9.63 -12.61 8.43
C SER A 47 -10.07 -11.48 9.37
N ILE A 48 -9.96 -10.22 8.94
CA ILE A 48 -10.45 -9.04 9.69
C ILE A 48 -11.95 -9.16 9.96
N SER A 49 -12.74 -9.50 8.93
CA SER A 49 -14.19 -9.69 9.07
C SER A 49 -14.52 -10.75 10.11
N LYS A 50 -13.84 -11.91 10.06
CA LYS A 50 -13.99 -12.97 11.07
C LYS A 50 -13.65 -12.50 12.48
N GLN A 51 -12.58 -11.72 12.65
CA GLN A 51 -12.17 -11.19 13.96
C GLN A 51 -13.18 -10.18 14.51
N TRP A 52 -13.72 -9.30 13.65
CA TRP A 52 -14.72 -8.30 14.04
C TRP A 52 -16.11 -8.91 14.32
N THR A 53 -16.36 -10.14 13.87
CA THR A 53 -17.62 -10.87 14.04
C THR A 53 -17.40 -12.26 14.65
N PRO A 54 -16.87 -12.37 15.89
CA PRO A 54 -16.69 -13.67 16.51
C PRO A 54 -18.05 -14.40 16.64
N SER A 55 -18.06 -15.70 16.33
CA SER A 55 -19.28 -16.53 16.38
C SER A 55 -19.64 -16.89 17.82
N ALA A 56 -20.90 -16.66 18.22
CA ALA A 56 -21.42 -17.05 19.53
C ALA A 56 -21.74 -18.54 19.52
N PHE A 57 -20.75 -19.43 19.72
CA PHE A 57 -21.04 -20.85 19.89
C PHE A 57 -20.19 -21.48 20.98
N ASN A 58 -20.65 -21.32 22.22
CA ASN A 58 -20.73 -22.45 23.13
C ASN A 58 -21.98 -22.33 24.00
N LYS A 59 -23.09 -22.99 23.62
CA LYS A 59 -24.31 -23.09 24.45
C LYS A 59 -24.08 -23.88 25.76
N SER A 60 -22.88 -24.42 25.95
CA SER A 60 -22.52 -25.27 27.10
C SER A 60 -21.81 -24.50 28.22
N VAL A 61 -21.40 -23.24 27.98
CA VAL A 61 -20.66 -22.44 28.95
C VAL A 61 -21.19 -21.00 28.91
N ASP A 62 -22.00 -20.64 29.89
CA ASP A 62 -22.40 -19.25 30.16
C ASP A 62 -21.18 -18.46 30.67
N LEU A 63 -20.29 -18.07 29.76
CA LEU A 63 -19.31 -17.02 30.03
C LEU A 63 -20.04 -15.66 30.04
N PRO A 64 -19.67 -14.71 30.91
CA PRO A 64 -20.31 -13.41 30.97
C PRO A 64 -20.28 -12.72 29.60
N VAL A 65 -21.46 -12.32 29.10
CA VAL A 65 -21.67 -11.61 27.83
C VAL A 65 -20.73 -10.40 27.66
N GLU A 66 -20.33 -9.77 28.77
CA GLU A 66 -19.37 -8.66 28.87
C GLU A 66 -17.98 -9.00 28.28
N ILE A 67 -17.44 -10.19 28.55
CA ILE A 67 -16.10 -10.60 28.06
C ILE A 67 -16.18 -10.93 26.56
N TRP A 68 -17.30 -11.48 26.11
CA TRP A 68 -17.52 -11.89 24.73
C TRP A 68 -17.83 -10.73 23.78
N SER A 69 -18.48 -9.68 24.31
CA SER A 69 -18.84 -8.48 23.55
C SER A 69 -17.66 -7.52 23.30
N ARG A 70 -16.55 -7.71 24.02
CA ARG A 70 -15.41 -6.78 24.02
C ARG A 70 -14.66 -6.72 22.68
N ASN A 71 -14.76 -7.76 21.85
CA ASN A 71 -14.07 -7.85 20.55
C ASN A 71 -15.03 -7.82 19.34
N ARG A 72 -16.33 -7.59 19.55
CA ARG A 72 -17.33 -7.60 18.49
C ARG A 72 -17.58 -6.17 17.98
N LEU A 73 -16.99 -5.82 16.85
CA LEU A 73 -17.23 -4.52 16.19
C LEU A 73 -18.53 -4.51 15.36
N PHE A 74 -18.93 -5.67 14.83
CA PHE A 74 -20.14 -5.83 14.02
C PHE A 74 -20.98 -7.05 14.47
N PRO A 75 -22.31 -6.98 14.36
CA PRO A 75 -23.21 -8.07 14.72
C PRO A 75 -23.22 -9.20 13.67
N SER A 76 -22.88 -8.90 12.41
CA SER A 76 -22.90 -9.85 11.30
C SER A 76 -21.70 -9.65 10.35
N ALA A 77 -21.29 -10.74 9.68
CA ALA A 77 -20.22 -10.71 8.67
C ALA A 77 -20.59 -9.83 7.46
N GLU A 78 -21.88 -9.68 7.18
CA GLU A 78 -22.39 -8.79 6.12
C GLU A 78 -22.09 -7.33 6.45
N GLU A 79 -22.41 -6.87 7.67
CA GLU A 79 -22.13 -5.50 8.10
C GLU A 79 -20.62 -5.20 8.13
N ALA A 80 -19.81 -6.16 8.60
CA ALA A 80 -18.36 -6.03 8.56
C ALA A 80 -17.83 -5.91 7.12
N THR A 81 -18.39 -6.67 6.18
CA THR A 81 -18.02 -6.61 4.76
C THR A 81 -18.41 -5.28 4.13
N LEU A 82 -19.61 -4.76 4.42
CA LEU A 82 -20.05 -3.43 3.98
C LEU A 82 -19.13 -2.32 4.52
N PHE A 83 -18.71 -2.43 5.78
CA PHE A 83 -17.78 -1.48 6.37
C PHE A 83 -16.38 -1.56 5.73
N LEU A 84 -15.85 -2.76 5.47
CA LEU A 84 -14.60 -2.92 4.71
C LEU A 84 -14.69 -2.29 3.31
N GLY A 85 -15.84 -2.40 2.63
CA GLY A 85 -16.09 -1.71 1.36
C GLY A 85 -16.17 -0.18 1.51
N THR A 86 -16.71 0.30 2.63
CA THR A 86 -16.67 1.74 2.98
C THR A 86 -15.24 2.22 3.16
N LEU A 87 -14.39 1.44 3.85
CA LEU A 87 -12.97 1.73 4.01
C LEU A 87 -12.27 1.84 2.63
N ASP A 88 -12.47 0.88 1.74
CA ASP A 88 -11.90 0.95 0.37
C ASP A 88 -12.33 2.24 -0.35
N THR A 89 -13.61 2.61 -0.21
CA THR A 89 -14.17 3.79 -0.87
C THR A 89 -13.54 5.07 -0.34
N VAL A 90 -13.46 5.25 0.99
CA VAL A 90 -12.85 6.45 1.58
C VAL A 90 -11.34 6.52 1.30
N PHE A 91 -10.66 5.38 1.24
CA PHE A 91 -9.25 5.32 0.83
C PHE A 91 -9.08 5.77 -0.62
N LEU A 92 -9.86 5.23 -1.57
CA LEU A 92 -9.75 5.60 -2.97
C LEU A 92 -10.12 7.08 -3.20
N PHE A 93 -11.15 7.58 -2.51
CA PHE A 93 -11.54 8.98 -2.59
C PHE A 93 -10.44 9.92 -2.05
N SER A 94 -9.95 9.64 -0.84
CA SER A 94 -8.86 10.43 -0.25
C SER A 94 -7.56 10.33 -1.06
N TYR A 95 -7.26 9.16 -1.63
CA TYR A 95 -6.14 8.96 -2.55
C TYR A 95 -6.28 9.83 -3.80
N ALA A 96 -7.48 9.91 -4.39
CA ALA A 96 -7.73 10.76 -5.56
C ALA A 96 -7.53 12.25 -5.26
N VAL A 97 -8.05 12.73 -4.13
CA VAL A 97 -7.82 14.11 -3.65
C VAL A 97 -6.32 14.34 -3.41
N GLY A 98 -5.66 13.39 -2.76
CA GLY A 98 -4.24 13.47 -2.44
C GLY A 98 -3.35 13.45 -3.69
N LEU A 99 -3.73 12.80 -4.79
CA LEU A 99 -3.00 12.85 -6.05
C LEU A 99 -2.89 14.28 -6.59
N PHE A 100 -3.97 15.07 -6.48
CA PHE A 100 -3.96 16.47 -6.90
C PHE A 100 -3.03 17.31 -6.01
N ILE A 101 -3.16 17.16 -4.69
CA ILE A 101 -2.36 17.89 -3.70
C ILE A 101 -0.87 17.52 -3.82
N SER A 102 -0.57 16.23 -3.93
CA SER A 102 0.79 15.72 -4.00
C SER A 102 1.50 16.09 -5.30
N GLY A 103 0.78 16.28 -6.40
CA GLY A 103 1.34 16.89 -7.62
C GLY A 103 1.88 18.30 -7.33
N ILE A 104 1.08 19.15 -6.69
CA ILE A 104 1.49 20.52 -6.33
C ILE A 104 2.67 20.52 -5.34
N ILE A 105 2.64 19.62 -4.35
CA ILE A 105 3.73 19.47 -3.38
C ILE A 105 5.01 18.98 -4.05
N GLY A 106 4.90 18.03 -4.99
CA GLY A 106 6.03 17.45 -5.72
C GLY A 106 6.81 18.48 -6.55
N ASP A 107 6.15 19.55 -7.00
CA ASP A 107 6.80 20.65 -7.73
C ASP A 107 7.58 21.61 -6.80
N ARG A 108 7.25 21.65 -5.50
CA ARG A 108 7.80 22.63 -4.54
C ARG A 108 8.77 22.04 -3.53
N LEU A 109 8.64 20.76 -3.22
CA LEU A 109 9.44 20.08 -2.21
C LEU A 109 10.38 19.05 -2.83
N ASN A 110 11.39 18.66 -2.06
CA ASN A 110 12.28 17.57 -2.44
C ASN A 110 11.50 16.26 -2.56
N LEU A 111 11.32 15.77 -3.79
CA LEU A 111 10.59 14.54 -4.13
C LEU A 111 11.01 13.33 -3.27
N ARG A 112 12.30 13.23 -2.93
CA ARG A 112 12.85 12.16 -2.09
C ARG A 112 12.28 12.21 -0.67
N LEU A 113 12.24 13.41 -0.07
CA LEU A 113 11.71 13.58 1.29
C LEU A 113 10.20 13.33 1.33
N VAL A 114 9.47 13.81 0.33
CA VAL A 114 8.02 13.58 0.23
C VAL A 114 7.70 12.10 0.09
N LEU A 115 8.42 11.38 -0.79
CA LEU A 115 8.23 9.95 -0.98
C LEU A 115 8.56 9.16 0.30
N SER A 116 9.72 9.40 0.92
CA SER A 116 10.12 8.72 2.15
C SER A 116 9.14 9.00 3.30
N PHE A 117 8.74 10.26 3.47
CA PHE A 117 7.74 10.63 4.48
C PHE A 117 6.41 9.91 4.25
N GLY A 118 5.88 9.96 3.01
CA GLY A 118 4.62 9.30 2.67
C GLY A 118 4.65 7.79 2.90
N MET A 119 5.76 7.13 2.54
CA MET A 119 5.93 5.69 2.77
C MET A 119 6.02 5.35 4.26
N CYS A 120 6.92 5.98 5.02
CA CYS A 120 7.08 5.69 6.44
C CYS A 120 5.81 5.98 7.26
N SER A 121 5.14 7.10 6.98
CA SER A 121 3.89 7.44 7.66
C SER A 121 2.74 6.51 7.26
N SER A 122 2.66 6.08 6.00
CA SER A 122 1.66 5.09 5.59
C SER A 122 1.87 3.74 6.29
N ALA A 123 3.12 3.27 6.41
CA ALA A 123 3.44 2.04 7.14
C ALA A 123 3.02 2.15 8.62
N LEU A 124 3.29 3.29 9.26
CA LEU A 124 2.87 3.55 10.64
C LEU A 124 1.34 3.50 10.78
N VAL A 125 0.60 4.13 9.86
CA VAL A 125 -0.87 4.14 9.91
C VAL A 125 -1.45 2.73 9.74
N VAL A 126 -0.89 1.95 8.81
CA VAL A 126 -1.31 0.56 8.57
C VAL A 126 -1.00 -0.31 9.80
N PHE A 127 0.14 -0.10 10.46
CA PHE A 127 0.47 -0.78 11.72
C PHE A 127 -0.46 -0.41 12.87
N VAL A 128 -0.80 0.87 13.02
CA VAL A 128 -1.79 1.30 14.01
C VAL A 128 -3.13 0.63 13.75
N PHE A 129 -3.56 0.59 12.49
CA PHE A 129 -4.83 -0.03 12.08
C PHE A 129 -4.87 -1.55 12.32
N GLY A 130 -3.79 -2.28 12.03
CA GLY A 130 -3.82 -3.74 12.12
C GLY A 130 -3.39 -4.25 13.48
N THR A 131 -2.23 -3.80 13.94
CA THR A 131 -1.54 -4.37 15.09
C THR A 131 -1.99 -3.70 16.38
N LEU A 132 -1.95 -2.37 16.42
CA LEU A 132 -2.19 -1.65 17.67
C LEU A 132 -3.65 -1.73 18.11
N THR A 133 -4.62 -1.57 17.19
CA THR A 133 -6.04 -1.71 17.55
C THR A 133 -6.39 -3.11 18.04
N GLU A 134 -5.75 -4.13 17.46
CA GLU A 134 -5.98 -5.53 17.86
C GLU A 134 -5.35 -5.81 19.23
N TRP A 135 -4.09 -5.44 19.44
CA TRP A 135 -3.39 -5.66 20.71
C TRP A 135 -4.01 -4.92 21.89
N LEU A 136 -4.56 -3.72 21.66
CA LEU A 136 -5.26 -2.94 22.68
C LEU A 136 -6.74 -3.28 22.80
N HIS A 137 -7.26 -4.17 21.95
CA HIS A 137 -8.70 -4.46 21.80
C HIS A 137 -9.56 -3.19 21.71
N PHE A 138 -9.09 -2.19 20.97
CA PHE A 138 -9.76 -0.90 20.80
C PHE A 138 -10.36 -0.81 19.39
N TYR A 139 -11.63 -1.18 19.27
CA TYR A 139 -12.34 -1.19 18.00
C TYR A 139 -13.30 0.01 17.89
N ASN A 140 -12.97 0.97 17.02
CA ASN A 140 -13.82 2.14 16.78
C ASN A 140 -13.94 2.41 15.27
N LYS A 141 -15.17 2.40 14.75
CA LYS A 141 -15.46 2.62 13.32
C LYS A 141 -14.91 3.96 12.82
N GLY A 142 -15.06 5.02 13.61
CA GLY A 142 -14.55 6.35 13.29
C GLY A 142 -13.02 6.37 13.19
N LEU A 143 -12.32 5.73 14.15
CA LEU A 143 -10.86 5.61 14.11
C LEU A 143 -10.41 4.88 12.84
N TYR A 144 -11.02 3.75 12.51
CA TYR A 144 -10.69 2.99 11.30
C TYR A 144 -10.87 3.81 10.02
N CYS A 145 -11.97 4.56 9.89
CA CYS A 145 -12.18 5.48 8.77
C CYS A 145 -11.13 6.59 8.73
N CYS A 146 -10.82 7.23 9.86
CA CYS A 146 -9.81 8.29 9.93
C CYS A 146 -8.42 7.77 9.52
N LEU A 147 -8.00 6.61 10.05
CA LEU A 147 -6.74 5.98 9.67
C LEU A 147 -6.69 5.70 8.17
N TRP A 148 -7.77 5.17 7.58
CA TRP A 148 -7.80 4.85 6.14
C TRP A 148 -7.80 6.08 5.23
N ILE A 149 -8.46 7.17 5.64
CA ILE A 149 -8.39 8.46 4.93
C ILE A 149 -6.97 9.01 4.95
N VAL A 150 -6.33 9.02 6.13
CA VAL A 150 -4.94 9.49 6.27
C VAL A 150 -4.02 8.61 5.44
N ASN A 151 -4.18 7.28 5.49
CA ASN A 151 -3.40 6.35 4.68
C ASN A 151 -3.55 6.63 3.16
N GLY A 152 -4.77 6.90 2.69
CA GLY A 152 -5.03 7.25 1.29
C GLY A 152 -4.30 8.52 0.84
N LEU A 153 -4.37 9.57 1.66
CA LEU A 153 -3.64 10.83 1.41
C LEU A 153 -2.13 10.60 1.38
N LEU A 154 -1.57 9.87 2.35
CA LEU A 154 -0.14 9.61 2.43
C LEU A 154 0.35 8.77 1.24
N GLN A 155 -0.36 7.68 0.90
CA GLN A 155 0.00 6.82 -0.21
C GLN A 155 -0.14 7.48 -1.59
N SER A 156 -1.03 8.48 -1.73
CA SER A 156 -1.17 9.23 -2.98
C SER A 156 0.09 9.98 -3.41
N THR A 157 0.97 10.31 -2.45
CA THR A 157 2.25 10.98 -2.75
C THR A 157 3.19 10.12 -3.59
N GLY A 158 3.06 8.79 -3.49
CA GLY A 158 3.99 7.84 -4.09
C GLY A 158 4.11 7.99 -5.60
N TRP A 159 2.97 7.88 -6.32
CA TRP A 159 2.95 7.86 -7.79
C TRP A 159 3.52 9.14 -8.45
N PRO A 160 3.00 10.35 -8.17
CA PRO A 160 3.56 11.57 -8.74
C PRO A 160 5.02 11.78 -8.36
N CYS A 161 5.45 11.42 -7.15
CA CYS A 161 6.85 11.55 -6.75
C CYS A 161 7.77 10.62 -7.56
N VAL A 162 7.45 9.32 -7.67
CA VAL A 162 8.29 8.37 -8.42
C VAL A 162 8.30 8.68 -9.91
N VAL A 163 7.16 9.10 -10.49
CA VAL A 163 7.08 9.51 -11.89
C VAL A 163 7.95 10.75 -12.15
N ALA A 164 7.91 11.75 -11.26
CA ALA A 164 8.76 12.93 -11.37
C ALA A 164 10.25 12.58 -11.23
N VAL A 165 10.64 11.72 -10.28
CA VAL A 165 12.02 11.25 -10.12
C VAL A 165 12.49 10.52 -11.39
N MET A 166 11.70 9.60 -11.91
CA MET A 166 12.02 8.86 -13.14
C MET A 166 12.11 9.77 -14.36
N GLY A 167 11.22 10.76 -14.46
CA GLY A 167 11.23 11.76 -15.53
C GLY A 167 12.48 12.65 -15.52
N ASN A 168 12.95 13.01 -14.32
CA ASN A 168 14.14 13.84 -14.13
C ASN A 168 15.45 13.09 -14.42
N TRP A 169 15.53 11.80 -14.09
CA TRP A 169 16.74 11.01 -14.31
C TRP A 169 16.87 10.42 -15.71
N PHE A 170 15.78 9.98 -16.35
CA PHE A 170 15.86 9.18 -17.58
C PHE A 170 15.65 9.94 -18.89
N GLY A 171 15.68 11.29 -18.88
CA GLY A 171 15.69 12.11 -20.10
C GLY A 171 14.53 11.81 -21.07
N LYS A 172 14.59 12.31 -22.31
CA LYS A 172 13.52 12.09 -23.33
C LYS A 172 13.76 10.84 -24.20
N ALA A 173 15.02 10.48 -24.45
CA ALA A 173 15.38 9.33 -25.28
C ALA A 173 15.25 8.02 -24.48
N GLY A 174 14.54 7.02 -25.02
CA GLY A 174 14.38 5.71 -24.37
C GLY A 174 13.46 5.68 -23.14
N ARG A 175 12.87 6.83 -22.75
CA ARG A 175 11.97 6.97 -21.60
C ARG A 175 10.83 5.94 -21.60
N GLY A 176 10.22 5.69 -22.75
CA GLY A 176 9.11 4.74 -22.86
C GLY A 176 9.49 3.31 -22.48
N VAL A 177 10.70 2.86 -22.85
CA VAL A 177 11.20 1.52 -22.48
C VAL A 177 11.48 1.45 -20.98
N VAL A 178 12.12 2.49 -20.42
CA VAL A 178 12.42 2.54 -18.99
C VAL A 178 11.13 2.58 -18.16
N PHE A 179 10.17 3.44 -18.51
CA PHE A 179 8.87 3.50 -17.83
C PHE A 179 8.05 2.22 -18.03
N GLY A 180 8.15 1.58 -19.19
CA GLY A 180 7.51 0.29 -19.46
C GLY A 180 8.07 -0.85 -18.61
N LEU A 181 9.40 -0.90 -18.42
CA LEU A 181 10.00 -1.87 -17.50
C LEU A 181 9.66 -1.52 -16.04
N TRP A 182 9.71 -0.23 -15.71
CA TRP A 182 9.43 0.24 -14.36
C TRP A 182 7.99 -0.05 -13.95
N SER A 183 7.00 0.05 -14.86
CA SER A 183 5.58 -0.19 -14.55
C SER A 183 5.29 -1.63 -14.10
N ALA A 184 6.19 -2.58 -14.38
CA ALA A 184 6.10 -3.95 -13.84
C ALA A 184 6.15 -4.00 -12.30
N CYS A 185 6.63 -2.94 -11.64
CA CYS A 185 6.69 -2.85 -10.18
C CYS A 185 5.33 -3.09 -9.50
N ALA A 186 4.24 -2.64 -10.10
CA ALA A 186 2.89 -2.84 -9.58
C ALA A 186 2.51 -4.32 -9.54
N SER A 187 2.81 -5.06 -10.61
CA SER A 187 2.58 -6.50 -10.70
C SER A 187 3.48 -7.27 -9.72
N VAL A 188 4.76 -6.92 -9.65
CA VAL A 188 5.69 -7.50 -8.65
C VAL A 188 5.17 -7.25 -7.24
N GLY A 189 4.70 -6.04 -6.96
CA GLY A 189 4.15 -5.66 -5.66
C GLY A 189 2.93 -6.49 -5.29
N ASN A 190 2.00 -6.66 -6.24
CA ASN A 190 0.81 -7.48 -6.03
C ASN A 190 1.16 -8.95 -5.73
N ILE A 191 2.18 -9.51 -6.42
CA ILE A 191 2.65 -10.88 -6.16
C ILE A 191 3.27 -10.96 -4.76
N LEU A 192 4.18 -10.04 -4.42
CA LEU A 192 4.83 -9.99 -3.12
C LEU A 192 3.79 -9.86 -2.00
N GLY A 193 2.84 -8.94 -2.13
CA GLY A 193 1.77 -8.75 -1.15
C GLY A 193 0.88 -9.98 -0.99
N ALA A 194 0.66 -10.73 -2.07
CA ALA A 194 -0.10 -11.98 -2.01
C ALA A 194 0.67 -13.12 -1.34
N CYS A 195 1.95 -13.31 -1.71
CA CYS A 195 2.82 -14.30 -1.08
C CYS A 195 2.97 -14.02 0.41
N LEU A 196 3.29 -12.77 0.79
CA LEU A 196 3.40 -12.36 2.18
C LEU A 196 2.09 -12.64 2.93
N ALA A 197 0.96 -12.13 2.45
CA ALA A 197 -0.33 -12.38 3.09
C ALA A 197 -0.60 -13.88 3.30
N SER A 198 -0.30 -14.71 2.30
CA SER A 198 -0.50 -16.17 2.41
C SER A 198 0.42 -16.83 3.42
N SER A 199 1.68 -16.40 3.55
CA SER A 199 2.65 -16.98 4.48
C SER A 199 2.32 -16.68 5.94
N VAL A 200 1.73 -15.52 6.22
CA VAL A 200 1.43 -15.06 7.59
C VAL A 200 -0.04 -15.16 7.99
N LEU A 201 -0.95 -15.45 7.06
CA LEU A 201 -2.39 -15.58 7.37
C LEU A 201 -2.68 -16.59 8.48
N GLN A 202 -1.88 -17.65 8.59
CA GLN A 202 -2.04 -18.69 9.60
C GLN A 202 -1.72 -18.21 11.02
N TYR A 203 -0.96 -17.12 11.18
CA TYR A 203 -0.53 -16.58 12.46
C TYR A 203 -1.37 -15.38 12.93
N GLY A 204 -2.37 -14.95 12.16
CA GLY A 204 -3.19 -13.77 12.44
C GLY A 204 -3.00 -12.65 11.41
N TYR A 205 -4.02 -11.80 11.25
CA TYR A 205 -4.00 -10.72 10.26
C TYR A 205 -3.10 -9.56 10.71
N GLU A 206 -3.03 -9.36 12.03
CA GLU A 206 -2.19 -8.39 12.72
C GLU A 206 -0.69 -8.66 12.48
N VAL A 207 -0.28 -9.92 12.42
CA VAL A 207 1.10 -10.30 12.07
C VAL A 207 1.37 -9.98 10.60
N GLY A 208 0.43 -10.32 9.71
CA GLY A 208 0.52 -10.00 8.29
C GLY A 208 0.62 -8.50 8.00
N ILE A 209 -0.08 -7.68 8.79
CA ILE A 209 -0.02 -6.21 8.71
C ILE A 209 1.28 -5.67 9.34
N SER A 210 1.76 -6.25 10.45
CA SER A 210 2.99 -5.81 11.13
C SER A 210 4.25 -5.95 10.29
N PHE A 211 4.30 -6.95 9.39
CA PHE A 211 5.44 -7.14 8.49
C PHE A 211 5.68 -5.95 7.55
N PHE A 212 4.68 -5.09 7.30
CA PHE A 212 4.85 -3.86 6.52
C PHE A 212 5.61 -2.75 7.24
N LEU A 213 5.89 -2.88 8.54
CA LEU A 213 6.74 -1.94 9.26
C LEU A 213 8.22 -2.14 8.94
N PHE A 214 8.59 -3.30 8.39
CA PHE A 214 9.97 -3.71 8.08
C PHE A 214 10.32 -3.67 6.59
N ILE A 215 9.41 -3.14 5.77
CA ILE A 215 9.50 -3.04 4.31
C ILE A 215 9.51 -1.57 3.91
#